data_AF-A0A519SV63-F1
#
_entry.id   AF-A0A519SV63-F1
#
_cell.length_a   1.000
_cell.length_b   1.000
_cell.length_c   1.000
_cell.angle_alpha   90.00
_cell.angle_beta   90.00
_cell.angle_gamma   90.00
#
_symmetry.space_group_name_H-M   'P 1'
#
loop_
_entity.id
_entity.type
_entity.pdbx_description
1 polymer ?
#
loop_
_entity_poly.entity_id
_entity_poly.type
_entity_poly.pdbx_seq_one_letter_code
_entity_poly.pdbx_strand_id
1 'polypeptide(L)'
;MKSTAFLQDAETKAFDLEHRRKIRFNIGKYDAAVSAGLQLYQNHDLARTRAAYLKADVLEKLDEYLLQFEAAFTARGGRVVWANDAQEALDEIGRLTAARQARTVVKAKSMTTEEIHVNKYLQSRGIESVETDLGEYIVQLNGERPYHIVTPAMH
;
A
#
# COMPACT_ATOMS: atom_id res chain seq x y z
N MET A 1 15.32 4.63 -26.72
CA MET A 1 15.22 5.87 -25.91
C MET A 1 15.10 5.61 -24.40
N LYS A 2 14.16 4.78 -23.88
CA LYS A 2 14.03 4.56 -22.42
C LYS A 2 15.27 3.97 -21.72
N SER A 3 16.03 3.12 -22.41
CA SER A 3 17.24 2.50 -21.84
C SER A 3 18.36 3.51 -21.54
N THR A 4 18.51 4.56 -22.34
CA THR A 4 19.60 5.54 -22.16
C THR A 4 19.31 6.50 -21.01
N ALA A 5 18.07 6.96 -20.89
CA ALA A 5 17.62 7.79 -19.77
C ALA A 5 17.76 7.04 -18.43
N PHE A 6 17.32 5.78 -18.39
CA PHE A 6 17.50 4.94 -17.19
C PHE A 6 18.97 4.83 -16.77
N LEU A 7 19.89 4.60 -17.70
CA LEU A 7 21.32 4.48 -17.38
C LEU A 7 21.90 5.79 -16.83
N GLN A 8 21.52 6.93 -17.41
CA GLN A 8 21.94 8.25 -16.92
C GLN A 8 21.39 8.56 -15.52
N ASP A 9 20.11 8.29 -15.29
CA ASP A 9 19.45 8.50 -14.00
C ASP A 9 20.06 7.56 -12.94
N ALA A 10 20.31 6.30 -13.30
CA ALA A 10 20.93 5.31 -12.43
C ALA A 10 22.37 5.70 -12.06
N GLU A 11 23.18 6.14 -13.03
CA GLU A 11 24.54 6.63 -12.76
C GLU A 11 24.51 7.82 -11.81
N THR A 12 23.67 8.81 -12.10
CA THR A 12 23.51 9.99 -11.25
C THR A 12 23.09 9.63 -9.82
N LYS A 13 22.09 8.76 -9.65
CA LYS A 13 21.61 8.38 -8.30
C LYS A 13 22.48 7.38 -7.56
N ALA A 14 23.19 6.49 -8.25
CA ALA A 14 24.08 5.53 -7.60
C ALA A 14 25.25 6.22 -6.89
N PHE A 15 25.73 7.33 -7.45
CA PHE A 15 26.86 8.12 -6.92
C PHE A 15 26.44 9.35 -6.10
N ASP A 16 25.14 9.59 -5.93
CA ASP A 16 24.61 10.63 -5.04
C ASP A 16 24.92 10.31 -3.57
N LEU A 17 25.90 11.03 -3.01
CA LEU A 17 26.37 10.84 -1.64
C LEU A 17 25.32 11.23 -0.59
N GLU A 18 24.49 12.24 -0.87
CA GLU A 18 23.44 12.67 0.04
C GLU A 18 22.33 11.61 0.11
N HIS A 19 21.87 11.15 -1.05
CA HIS A 19 20.91 10.06 -1.15
C HIS A 19 21.43 8.80 -0.44
N ARG A 20 22.68 8.40 -0.69
CA ARG A 20 23.30 7.24 0.00
C ARG A 20 23.34 7.43 1.53
N ARG A 21 23.64 8.64 2.01
CA ARG A 21 23.64 8.95 3.45
C ARG A 21 22.23 8.81 4.05
N LYS A 22 21.20 9.33 3.39
CA LYS A 22 19.79 9.22 3.83
C LYS A 22 19.35 7.75 3.91
N ILE A 23 19.59 6.98 2.84
CA ILE A 23 19.25 5.55 2.81
C ILE A 23 19.97 4.79 3.92
N ARG A 24 21.29 5.00 4.09
CA ARG A 24 22.06 4.33 5.16
C ARG A 24 21.54 4.66 6.55
N PHE A 25 21.21 5.93 6.80
CA PHE A 25 20.65 6.35 8.08
C PHE A 25 19.32 5.66 8.35
N ASN A 26 18.40 5.68 7.38
CA ASN A 26 17.07 5.08 7.52
C ASN A 26 17.17 3.55 7.71
N ILE A 27 17.99 2.85 6.91
CA ILE A 27 18.24 1.41 7.08
C ILE A 27 18.81 1.10 8.47
N GLY A 28 19.76 1.89 8.97
CA GLY A 28 20.30 1.69 10.32
C GLY A 28 19.24 1.82 11.43
N LYS A 29 18.19 2.62 11.24
CA LYS A 29 17.04 2.67 12.16
C LYS A 29 16.20 1.40 12.09
N TYR A 30 16.01 0.82 10.90
CA TYR A 30 15.33 -0.47 10.74
C TYR A 30 16.10 -1.59 11.42
N ASP A 31 17.42 -1.68 11.20
CA ASP A 31 18.24 -2.72 11.82
C ASP A 31 18.15 -2.68 13.35
N ALA A 32 18.16 -1.47 13.94
CA ALA A 32 17.96 -1.29 15.37
C ALA A 32 16.57 -1.75 15.83
N ALA A 33 15.51 -1.41 15.08
CA ALA A 33 14.14 -1.81 15.38
C ALA A 33 13.94 -3.33 15.25
N VAL A 34 14.53 -3.97 14.24
CA VAL A 34 14.52 -5.43 14.05
C VAL A 34 15.22 -6.10 15.23
N SER A 35 16.41 -5.63 15.60
CA SER A 35 17.16 -6.18 16.73
C SER A 35 16.37 -6.10 18.04
N ALA A 36 15.72 -4.96 18.31
CA ALA A 36 14.82 -4.81 19.46
C ALA A 36 13.58 -5.72 19.35
N GLY A 37 12.97 -5.80 18.17
CA GLY A 37 11.77 -6.60 17.93
C GLY A 37 12.00 -8.10 18.10
N LEU A 38 13.18 -8.62 17.73
CA LEU A 38 13.54 -10.02 17.93
C LEU A 38 13.53 -10.42 19.42
N GLN A 39 13.83 -9.48 20.32
CA GLN A 39 13.83 -9.73 21.77
C GLN A 39 12.41 -9.90 22.33
N LEU A 40 11.37 -9.49 21.60
CA LEU A 40 9.97 -9.71 22.00
C LEU A 40 9.56 -11.18 21.91
N TYR A 41 10.33 -12.01 21.23
CA TYR A 41 10.04 -13.42 21.02
C TYR A 41 10.96 -14.30 21.86
N GLN A 42 10.38 -15.17 22.68
CA GLN A 42 11.14 -16.22 23.37
C GLN A 42 11.77 -17.22 22.39
N ASN A 43 11.06 -17.52 21.29
CA ASN A 43 11.56 -18.34 20.18
C ASN A 43 11.05 -17.78 18.85
N HIS A 44 11.91 -16.99 18.19
CA HIS A 44 11.59 -16.33 16.93
C HIS A 44 11.31 -17.32 15.78
N ASP A 45 12.09 -18.40 15.67
CA ASP A 45 11.89 -19.38 14.59
C ASP A 45 10.56 -20.10 14.69
N LEU A 46 10.14 -20.47 15.91
CA LEU A 46 8.83 -21.04 16.13
C LEU A 46 7.71 -20.05 15.81
N ALA A 47 7.85 -18.77 16.21
CA ALA A 47 6.89 -17.73 15.89
C ALA A 47 6.74 -17.55 14.37
N ARG A 48 7.87 -17.51 13.64
CA ARG A 48 7.90 -17.41 12.18
C ARG A 48 7.20 -18.59 11.50
N THR A 49 7.50 -19.82 11.92
CA THR A 49 6.86 -21.02 11.36
C THR A 49 5.36 -21.06 11.64
N ARG A 50 4.93 -20.68 12.85
CA ARG A 50 3.50 -20.59 13.19
C ARG A 50 2.77 -19.53 12.35
N ALA A 51 3.37 -18.35 12.21
CA ALA A 51 2.81 -17.29 11.37
C ALA A 51 2.69 -17.71 9.91
N ALA A 52 3.71 -18.41 9.37
CA ALA A 52 3.66 -18.95 8.01
C ALA A 52 2.55 -20.00 7.83
N TYR A 53 2.40 -20.92 8.80
CA TYR A 53 1.33 -21.91 8.79
C TYR A 53 -0.06 -21.26 8.84
N LEU A 54 -0.28 -20.32 9.75
CA LEU A 54 -1.55 -19.60 9.85
C LEU A 54 -1.88 -18.82 8.58
N LYS A 55 -0.87 -18.19 7.96
CA LYS A 55 -1.05 -17.51 6.68
C LYS A 55 -1.50 -18.50 5.60
N ALA A 56 -0.90 -19.68 5.52
CA ALA A 56 -1.29 -20.70 4.55
C ALA A 56 -2.73 -21.20 4.80
N ASP A 57 -3.07 -21.54 6.04
CA ASP A 57 -4.42 -22.00 6.41
C ASP A 57 -5.50 -20.94 6.09
N VAL A 58 -5.21 -19.66 6.33
CA VAL A 58 -6.12 -18.55 5.99
C VAL A 58 -6.30 -18.41 4.49
N LEU A 59 -5.23 -18.59 3.70
CA LEU A 59 -5.33 -18.53 2.24
C LEU A 59 -6.09 -19.71 1.64
N GLU A 60 -5.99 -20.90 2.24
CA GLU A 60 -6.74 -22.09 1.81
C GLU A 60 -8.26 -21.93 2.02
N LYS A 61 -8.67 -21.16 3.03
CA LYS A 61 -10.08 -20.90 3.39
C LYS A 61 -10.48 -19.45 3.08
N LEU A 62 -9.81 -18.82 2.13
CA LEU A 62 -9.97 -17.40 1.88
C LEU A 62 -11.40 -17.03 1.50
N ASP A 63 -12.08 -17.88 0.73
CA ASP A 63 -13.48 -17.75 0.35
C ASP A 63 -14.41 -17.69 1.58
N GLU A 64 -14.20 -18.56 2.57
CA GLU A 64 -14.96 -18.55 3.82
C GLU A 64 -14.70 -17.27 4.64
N TYR A 65 -13.43 -16.90 4.81
CA TYR A 65 -13.04 -15.73 5.61
C TYR A 65 -13.50 -14.42 4.99
N LEU A 66 -13.53 -14.33 3.67
CA LEU A 66 -14.05 -13.18 2.94
C LEU A 66 -15.54 -12.96 3.18
N LEU A 67 -16.35 -14.03 3.15
CA LEU A 67 -17.78 -13.96 3.46
C LEU A 67 -18.03 -13.63 4.94
N GLN A 68 -17.22 -14.18 5.85
CA GLN A 68 -17.28 -13.84 7.27
C GLN A 68 -16.95 -12.36 7.51
N PHE A 69 -15.92 -11.84 6.84
CA PHE A 69 -15.57 -10.42 6.89
C PHE A 69 -16.70 -9.54 6.39
N GLU A 70 -17.28 -9.85 5.23
CA GLU A 70 -18.40 -9.11 4.67
C GLU A 70 -19.58 -9.08 5.65
N ALA A 71 -19.99 -10.22 6.18
CA ALA A 71 -21.08 -10.29 7.15
C ALA A 71 -20.81 -9.43 8.39
N ALA A 72 -19.61 -9.52 8.96
CA ALA A 72 -19.23 -8.74 10.13
C ALA A 72 -19.13 -7.23 9.85
N PHE A 73 -18.59 -6.85 8.69
CA PHE A 73 -18.46 -5.45 8.28
C PHE A 73 -19.83 -4.83 7.99
N THR A 74 -20.70 -5.57 7.29
CA THR A 74 -22.07 -5.15 7.00
C THR A 74 -22.92 -5.03 8.25
N ALA A 75 -22.78 -5.94 9.22
CA ALA A 75 -23.45 -5.83 10.52
C ALA A 75 -23.08 -4.53 11.27
N ARG A 76 -21.92 -3.93 10.98
CA ARG A 76 -21.46 -2.65 11.54
C ARG A 76 -21.81 -1.44 10.69
N GLY A 77 -22.66 -1.61 9.66
CA GLY A 77 -23.10 -0.55 8.76
C GLY A 77 -22.18 -0.30 7.56
N GLY A 78 -21.15 -1.13 7.38
CA GLY A 78 -20.30 -1.11 6.20
C GLY A 78 -20.98 -1.73 4.96
N ARG A 79 -20.43 -1.45 3.78
CA ARG A 79 -20.82 -2.13 2.53
C ARG A 79 -19.57 -2.69 1.86
N VAL A 80 -19.55 -4.00 1.63
CA VAL A 80 -18.56 -4.63 0.75
C VAL A 80 -19.08 -4.59 -0.69
N VAL A 81 -18.19 -4.32 -1.63
CA VAL A 81 -18.48 -4.37 -3.05
C VAL A 81 -17.48 -5.32 -3.67
N TRP A 82 -17.99 -6.39 -4.28
CA TRP A 82 -17.21 -7.39 -4.99
C TRP A 82 -16.96 -6.93 -6.42
N ALA A 83 -15.74 -7.15 -6.91
CA ALA A 83 -15.35 -6.91 -8.29
C ALA A 83 -14.42 -8.04 -8.74
N ASN A 84 -14.65 -8.57 -9.93
CA ASN A 84 -13.88 -9.68 -10.49
C ASN A 84 -12.54 -9.21 -11.07
N ASP A 85 -12.46 -7.95 -11.50
CA ASP A 85 -11.27 -7.36 -12.08
C ASP A 85 -11.11 -5.86 -11.78
N ALA A 86 -10.01 -5.29 -12.27
CA ALA A 86 -9.66 -3.89 -12.08
C ALA A 86 -10.70 -2.94 -12.69
N GLN A 87 -11.26 -3.28 -13.86
CA GLN A 87 -12.22 -2.41 -14.55
C GLN A 87 -13.54 -2.36 -13.77
N GLU A 88 -14.05 -3.51 -13.36
CA GLU A 88 -15.25 -3.59 -12.54
C GLU A 88 -15.07 -2.84 -11.21
N ALA A 89 -13.91 -2.95 -10.56
CA ALA A 89 -13.60 -2.20 -9.34
C ALA A 89 -13.64 -0.68 -9.56
N LEU A 90 -13.06 -0.18 -10.66
CA LEU A 90 -13.09 1.25 -11.00
C LEU A 90 -14.50 1.71 -11.34
N ASP A 91 -15.29 0.91 -12.06
CA ASP A 91 -16.67 1.23 -12.41
C ASP A 91 -17.57 1.30 -11.17
N GLU A 92 -17.40 0.37 -10.23
CA GLU A 92 -18.06 0.38 -8.93
C GLU A 92 -17.72 1.63 -8.11
N ILE A 93 -16.43 1.97 -8.00
CA ILE A 93 -15.97 3.20 -7.34
C ILE A 93 -16.58 4.44 -8.00
N GLY A 94 -16.58 4.49 -9.34
CA GLY A 94 -17.12 5.60 -10.10
C GLY A 94 -18.63 5.77 -9.88
N ARG A 95 -19.38 4.67 -9.86
CA ARG A 95 -20.81 4.69 -9.59
C ARG A 95 -21.12 5.14 -8.17
N LEU A 96 -20.38 4.64 -7.19
CA LEU A 96 -20.55 5.01 -5.78
C LEU A 96 -20.28 6.50 -5.55
N THR A 97 -19.17 7.00 -6.09
CA THR A 97 -18.78 8.41 -5.93
C THR A 97 -19.74 9.35 -6.66
N ALA A 98 -20.20 8.98 -7.87
CA ALA A 98 -21.21 9.76 -8.60
C ALA A 98 -22.56 9.79 -7.86
N ALA A 99 -23.05 8.63 -7.38
CA ALA A 99 -24.31 8.54 -6.65
C ALA A 99 -24.31 9.36 -5.35
N ARG A 100 -23.13 9.55 -4.75
CA ARG A 100 -22.95 10.36 -3.54
C ARG A 100 -22.54 11.81 -3.81
N GLN A 101 -22.39 12.19 -5.09
CA GLN A 101 -21.84 13.49 -5.49
C GLN A 101 -20.53 13.81 -4.73
N ALA A 102 -19.71 12.77 -4.53
CA ALA A 102 -18.50 12.87 -3.74
C ALA A 102 -17.51 13.82 -4.40
N ARG A 103 -16.92 14.72 -3.61
CA ARG A 103 -15.81 15.59 -4.05
C ARG A 103 -14.46 15.12 -3.52
N THR A 104 -14.49 14.35 -2.43
CA THR A 104 -13.30 13.82 -1.77
C THR A 104 -13.55 12.38 -1.37
N VAL A 105 -12.53 11.53 -1.54
CA VAL A 105 -12.49 10.13 -1.11
C VAL A 105 -11.29 9.96 -0.19
N VAL A 106 -11.54 9.50 1.03
CA VAL A 106 -10.48 9.06 1.94
C VAL A 106 -10.30 7.56 1.78
N LYS A 107 -9.06 7.11 1.58
CA LYS A 107 -8.75 5.70 1.38
C LYS A 107 -7.60 5.24 2.26
N ALA A 108 -7.65 3.96 2.62
CA ALA A 108 -6.53 3.29 3.26
C ALA A 108 -5.46 2.96 2.22
N LYS A 109 -4.22 2.88 2.70
CA LYS A 109 -3.08 2.43 1.93
C LYS A 109 -3.31 1.02 1.37
N SER A 110 -3.13 0.85 0.07
CA SER A 110 -3.24 -0.44 -0.60
C SER A 110 -2.49 -0.45 -1.92
N MET A 111 -1.59 -1.43 -2.11
CA MET A 111 -0.91 -1.65 -3.38
C MET A 111 -1.88 -1.94 -4.51
N THR A 112 -2.96 -2.67 -4.23
CA THR A 112 -3.99 -2.97 -5.23
C THR A 112 -4.60 -1.70 -5.79
N THR A 113 -4.77 -0.65 -4.97
CA THR A 113 -5.28 0.65 -5.46
C THR A 113 -4.27 1.39 -6.33
N GLU A 114 -2.97 1.20 -6.11
CA GLU A 114 -1.91 1.75 -6.95
C GLU A 114 -1.80 1.02 -8.29
N GLU A 115 -1.87 -0.31 -8.26
CA GLU A 115 -1.82 -1.18 -9.44
C GLU A 115 -2.95 -0.88 -10.44
N ILE A 116 -4.17 -0.65 -9.94
CA ILE A 116 -5.33 -0.31 -10.78
C ILE A 116 -5.51 1.21 -10.98
N HIS A 117 -4.57 2.02 -10.49
CA HIS A 117 -4.54 3.47 -10.68
C HIS A 117 -5.78 4.23 -10.17
N VAL A 118 -6.33 3.84 -9.00
CA VAL A 118 -7.52 4.45 -8.40
C VAL A 118 -7.36 5.98 -8.25
N ASN A 119 -6.19 6.44 -7.81
CA ASN A 119 -5.90 7.87 -7.62
C ASN A 119 -6.08 8.66 -8.93
N LYS A 120 -5.53 8.16 -10.04
CA LYS A 120 -5.67 8.80 -11.36
C LYS A 120 -7.11 8.76 -11.86
N TYR A 121 -7.81 7.66 -11.61
CA TYR A 121 -9.21 7.50 -12.01
C TYR A 121 -10.16 8.45 -11.28
N LEU A 122 -9.96 8.65 -9.98
CA LEU A 122 -10.73 9.64 -9.21
C LEU A 122 -10.40 11.06 -9.65
N GLN A 123 -9.11 11.36 -9.86
CA GLN A 123 -8.66 12.67 -10.31
C GLN A 123 -9.24 13.07 -11.68
N SER A 124 -9.32 12.13 -12.63
CA SER A 124 -9.91 12.39 -13.96
C SER A 124 -11.41 12.72 -13.89
N ARG A 125 -12.07 12.40 -12.78
CA ARG A 125 -13.47 12.72 -12.47
C ARG A 125 -13.63 13.97 -11.59
N GLY A 126 -12.54 14.68 -11.30
CA GLY A 126 -12.54 15.87 -10.43
C GLY A 126 -12.76 15.54 -8.96
N ILE A 127 -12.46 14.30 -8.54
CA ILE A 127 -12.58 13.85 -7.16
C ILE A 127 -11.19 13.82 -6.53
N GLU A 128 -11.04 14.47 -5.40
CA GLU A 128 -9.82 14.43 -4.60
C GLU A 128 -9.71 13.09 -3.88
N SER A 129 -8.56 12.43 -3.97
CA SER A 129 -8.25 11.21 -3.21
C SER A 129 -7.26 11.57 -2.11
N VAL A 130 -7.49 11.10 -0.89
CA VAL A 130 -6.64 11.37 0.29
C VAL A 130 -6.29 10.06 0.98
N GLU A 131 -4.99 9.79 1.11
CA GLU A 131 -4.47 8.63 1.84
C GLU A 131 -4.52 8.86 3.35
N THR A 132 -4.87 7.82 4.11
CA THR A 132 -4.80 7.86 5.57
C THR A 132 -3.41 7.55 6.14
N ASP A 133 -2.54 6.90 5.35
CA ASP A 133 -1.15 6.65 5.74
C ASP A 133 -0.32 7.92 5.52
N LEU A 134 0.33 8.42 6.58
CA LEU A 134 1.09 9.68 6.51
C LEU A 134 2.21 9.61 5.46
N GLY A 135 2.86 8.46 5.34
CA GLY A 135 3.93 8.25 4.38
C GLY A 135 3.44 8.34 2.94
N GLU A 136 2.36 7.62 2.61
CA GLU A 136 1.71 7.74 1.28
C GLU A 136 1.19 9.15 1.03
N TYR A 137 0.61 9.79 2.05
CA TYR A 137 0.08 11.15 1.90
C TYR A 137 1.19 12.17 1.56
N ILE A 138 2.36 12.08 2.20
CA ILE A 138 3.52 12.94 1.88
C ILE A 138 3.97 12.71 0.42
N VAL A 139 4.09 11.46 -0.01
CA VAL A 139 4.47 11.10 -1.38
C VAL A 139 3.43 11.60 -2.39
N GLN A 140 2.14 11.46 -2.06
CA GLN A 140 1.03 11.96 -2.88
C GLN A 140 1.10 13.49 -3.05
N LEU A 141 1.35 14.23 -1.96
CA LEU A 141 1.50 15.69 -2.01
C LEU A 141 2.68 16.13 -2.89
N ASN A 142 3.77 15.35 -2.92
CA ASN A 142 4.91 15.59 -3.79
C ASN A 142 4.69 15.15 -5.24
N GLY A 143 3.58 14.47 -5.56
CA GLY A 143 3.34 13.91 -6.90
C GLY A 143 4.32 12.80 -7.28
N GLU A 144 4.95 12.17 -6.28
CA GLU A 144 5.93 11.12 -6.45
C GLU A 144 5.29 9.74 -6.38
N ARG A 145 6.05 8.70 -6.73
CA ARG A 145 5.65 7.31 -6.46
C ARG A 145 6.29 6.85 -5.15
N PRO A 146 5.62 5.98 -4.38
CA PRO A 146 6.18 5.47 -3.14
C PRO A 146 7.45 4.67 -3.43
N TYR A 147 8.47 4.85 -2.60
CA TYR A 147 9.73 4.12 -2.72
C TYR A 147 9.53 2.61 -2.46
N HIS A 148 8.74 2.30 -1.45
CA HIS A 148 8.36 0.94 -1.08
C HIS A 148 7.05 0.96 -0.28
N ILE A 149 6.26 -0.12 -0.35
CA ILE A 149 4.97 -0.20 0.36
C ILE A 149 5.13 0.04 1.87
N VAL A 150 6.16 -0.48 2.54
CA VAL A 150 6.32 -0.20 4.00
C VAL A 150 7.06 1.09 4.31
N THR A 151 7.74 1.68 3.32
CA THR A 151 8.57 2.88 3.49
C THR A 151 8.40 3.83 2.30
N PRO A 152 7.22 4.45 2.14
CA PRO A 152 6.90 5.22 0.94
C PRO A 152 7.78 6.48 0.78
N ALA A 153 8.08 7.17 1.90
CA ALA A 153 8.89 8.40 1.94
C ALA A 153 10.30 8.13 2.50
N MET A 154 11.10 7.31 1.80
CA MET A 154 12.44 6.92 2.26
C MET A 154 13.56 7.87 1.81
N HIS A 155 13.31 8.64 0.76
CA HIS A 155 14.25 9.46 0.00
C HIS A 155 14.40 10.91 0.46
#